data_AF-A0A8B6C818-F1
#
_entry.id   AF-A0A8B6C818-F1
#
_cell.length_a   1.000
_cell.length_b   1.000
_cell.length_c   1.000
_cell.angle_alpha   90.00
_cell.angle_beta   90.00
_cell.angle_gamma   90.00
#
_symmetry.space_group_name_H-M   'P 1'
#
loop_
_entity.id
_entity.type
_entity.pdbx_description
1 polymer ?
#
loop_
_entity_poly.entity_id
_entity_poly.type
_entity_poly.pdbx_seq_one_letter_code
_entity_poly.pdbx_strand_id
1 'polypeptide(L)'
;MASSVNHFCTICYDDKISTEAVTWCTECEVFFCENCEKPHKRLKLSKSHKNILIEDYQNIPAFIKEISIQCKDHNKMFELYCSFHDSPCCVQCLTDKHQKCKEMKPLSDILQQVKSSASFQNIERDLKDVKENLINSVKYIKSRISTNNIQKTKAVEEIRYMRKSIDEYLNQLEQKLLDDLESKHSKLQSNMDILVQQIEQRARQIDRMQSELTNLIQYATDLQIYICLIEIDKSSLRVANYFENLEQGDDLSEKNLKMSISSDLQCILQDVKSFGDISISISPSTLQVKTVRKDQAQQLVPKIPDVEQIKPFRMYAMTIPDNMFPLLIEACVVLPDDTFIILDKSQLLLFSNNVCFVRKIYTFRDITLDVCFVKTNTVAVALGSANKIALVCVKKKQNYQNSKSFS
;
A
#
# COMPACT_ATOMS: atom_id res chain seq x y z
N MET A 1 38.14 21.18 9.02
CA MET A 1 39.28 22.01 8.61
C MET A 1 39.00 22.46 7.19
N ALA A 2 38.56 23.71 7.02
CA ALA A 2 38.29 24.26 5.69
C ALA A 2 39.63 24.61 5.06
N SER A 3 39.97 23.96 3.95
CA SER A 3 41.10 24.38 3.11
C SER A 3 40.81 25.80 2.62
N SER A 4 41.60 26.77 3.07
CA SER A 4 41.57 28.14 2.57
C SER A 4 42.01 28.14 1.11
N VAL A 5 41.04 28.11 0.20
CA VAL A 5 41.28 28.37 -1.21
C VAL A 5 41.67 29.84 -1.32
N ASN A 6 42.94 30.12 -1.63
CA ASN A 6 43.40 31.49 -1.88
C ASN A 6 42.79 31.96 -3.20
N HIS A 7 42.03 33.05 -3.14
CA HIS A 7 41.43 33.68 -4.32
C HIS A 7 42.36 34.81 -4.77
N PHE A 8 42.71 34.85 -6.05
CA PHE A 8 43.56 35.89 -6.63
C PHE A 8 42.72 36.97 -7.30
N CYS A 9 43.23 38.19 -7.32
CA CYS A 9 42.61 39.31 -8.03
C CYS A 9 42.55 39.00 -9.52
N THR A 10 41.35 38.95 -10.09
CA THR A 10 41.14 38.57 -11.49
C THR A 10 41.83 39.54 -12.45
N ILE A 11 41.75 40.85 -12.19
CA ILE A 11 42.39 41.87 -13.03
C ILE A 11 43.92 41.75 -13.00
N CYS A 12 44.51 41.64 -11.81
CA CYS A 12 45.96 41.48 -11.70
C CYS A 12 46.42 40.17 -12.35
N TYR A 13 45.62 39.12 -12.22
CA TYR A 13 45.91 37.82 -12.80
C TYR A 13 45.91 37.87 -14.34
N ASP A 14 44.99 38.62 -14.96
CA ASP A 14 44.97 38.86 -16.40
C ASP A 14 46.25 39.56 -16.89
N ASP A 15 46.81 40.46 -16.07
CA ASP A 15 48.12 41.09 -16.28
C ASP A 15 49.32 40.21 -15.86
N LYS A 16 49.09 38.92 -15.57
CA LYS A 16 50.07 37.92 -15.09
C LYS A 16 50.72 38.26 -13.75
N ILE A 17 50.02 39.01 -12.90
CA ILE A 17 50.43 39.39 -11.55
C ILE A 17 49.56 38.65 -10.52
N SER A 18 50.18 37.75 -9.75
CA SER A 18 49.50 37.02 -8.68
C SER A 18 49.38 37.88 -7.42
N THR A 19 48.32 38.68 -7.32
CA THR A 19 47.96 39.42 -6.10
C THR A 19 46.74 38.78 -5.44
N GLU A 20 46.77 38.57 -4.13
CA GLU A 20 45.62 38.02 -3.40
C GLU A 20 44.43 38.98 -3.45
N ALA A 21 43.24 38.43 -3.64
CA ALA A 21 42.00 39.18 -3.59
C ALA A 21 41.55 39.37 -2.13
N VAL A 22 40.99 40.54 -1.85
CA VAL A 22 40.41 40.88 -0.55
C VAL A 22 38.89 40.99 -0.63
N THR A 23 38.35 41.27 -1.82
CA THR A 23 36.92 41.42 -2.05
C THR A 23 36.45 40.69 -3.30
N TRP A 24 35.17 40.33 -3.30
CA TRP A 24 34.44 39.81 -4.45
C TRP A 24 33.23 40.69 -4.72
N CYS A 25 33.06 41.10 -5.97
CA CYS A 25 31.94 41.91 -6.43
C CYS A 25 30.81 41.01 -6.91
N THR A 26 29.63 41.13 -6.30
CA THR A 26 28.51 40.22 -6.55
C THR A 26 27.89 40.40 -7.93
N GLU A 27 27.98 41.61 -8.50
CA GLU A 27 27.39 41.98 -9.78
C GLU A 27 28.37 41.81 -10.95
N CYS A 28 29.67 41.83 -10.68
CA CYS A 28 30.69 41.56 -11.70
C CYS A 28 31.14 40.10 -11.70
N GLU A 29 30.84 39.34 -10.65
CA GLU A 29 31.34 37.98 -10.43
C GLU A 29 32.89 37.92 -10.45
N VAL A 30 33.56 38.99 -10.00
CA VAL A 30 35.02 39.22 -10.13
C VAL A 30 35.67 39.44 -8.76
N PHE A 31 36.90 38.94 -8.60
CA PHE A 31 37.72 39.10 -7.40
C PHE A 31 38.68 40.30 -7.54
N PHE A 32 38.79 41.12 -6.49
CA PHE A 32 39.63 42.32 -6.46
C PHE A 32 40.61 42.32 -5.29
N CYS A 33 41.86 42.73 -5.54
CA CYS A 33 42.79 43.16 -4.49
C CYS A 33 42.46 44.60 -4.05
N GLU A 34 43.06 45.06 -2.95
CA GLU A 34 42.81 46.42 -2.41
C GLU A 34 43.02 47.55 -3.43
N ASN A 35 43.97 47.36 -4.35
CA ASN A 35 44.31 48.36 -5.35
C ASN A 35 43.32 48.39 -6.53
N CYS A 36 42.71 47.25 -6.86
CA CYS A 36 41.71 47.15 -7.93
C CYS A 36 40.29 47.47 -7.44
N GLU A 37 40.00 47.20 -6.16
CA GLU A 37 38.70 47.49 -5.55
C GLU A 37 38.43 49.01 -5.46
N LYS A 38 39.43 49.79 -5.04
CA LYS A 38 39.31 51.25 -4.87
C LYS A 38 38.82 51.98 -6.14
N PRO A 39 39.42 51.78 -7.32
CA PRO A 39 38.91 52.38 -8.55
C PRO A 39 37.56 51.79 -8.96
N HIS A 40 37.32 50.49 -8.77
CA HIS A 40 36.02 49.86 -9.06
C HIS A 40 34.87 50.54 -8.32
N LYS A 41 35.04 50.86 -7.03
CA LYS A 41 34.02 51.58 -6.23
C LYS A 41 33.87 53.06 -6.60
N ARG A 42 34.83 53.66 -7.31
CA ARG A 42 34.81 55.10 -7.69
C ARG A 42 34.21 55.32 -9.08
N LEU A 43 34.28 54.33 -9.96
CA LEU A 43 33.75 54.43 -11.32
C LEU A 43 32.22 54.60 -11.31
N LYS A 44 31.71 55.50 -12.16
CA LYS A 44 30.27 55.81 -12.21
C LYS A 44 29.40 54.58 -12.46
N LEU A 45 29.91 53.61 -13.23
CA LEU A 45 29.19 52.41 -13.62
C LEU A 45 29.15 51.33 -12.54
N SER A 46 30.15 51.26 -11.65
CA SER A 46 30.30 50.18 -10.66
C SER A 46 30.28 50.65 -9.20
N LYS A 47 30.18 51.96 -8.95
CA LYS A 47 30.09 52.53 -7.60
C LYS A 47 28.92 51.99 -6.75
N SER A 48 27.87 51.49 -7.40
CA SER A 48 26.69 50.91 -6.75
C SER A 48 26.78 49.40 -6.54
N HIS A 49 27.82 48.74 -7.07
CA HIS A 49 27.97 47.29 -6.93
C HIS A 49 28.34 46.92 -5.50
N LYS A 50 27.77 45.81 -5.03
CA LYS A 50 28.05 45.27 -3.71
C LYS A 50 29.32 44.41 -3.76
N ASN A 51 30.29 44.82 -2.95
CA ASN A 51 31.52 44.08 -2.72
C ASN A 51 31.47 43.45 -1.33
N ILE A 52 31.80 42.18 -1.22
CA ILE A 52 31.89 41.44 0.04
C ILE A 52 33.32 40.93 0.25
N LEU A 53 33.70 40.66 1.49
CA LEU A 53 35.01 40.10 1.80
C LEU A 53 35.12 38.65 1.30
N ILE A 54 36.34 38.18 1.03
CA ILE A 54 36.56 36.77 0.65
C ILE A 54 36.08 35.80 1.73
N GLU A 55 36.21 36.16 3.00
CA GLU A 55 35.69 35.37 4.12
C GLU A 55 34.17 35.18 4.04
N ASP A 56 33.43 36.25 3.71
CA ASP A 56 31.98 36.20 3.50
C ASP A 56 31.62 35.40 2.25
N TYR A 57 32.40 35.54 1.18
CA TYR A 57 32.24 34.74 -0.03
C TYR A 57 32.42 33.24 0.25
N GLN A 58 33.36 32.85 1.11
CA GLN A 58 33.54 31.44 1.49
C GLN A 58 32.29 30.85 2.17
N ASN A 59 31.55 31.65 2.94
CA ASN A 59 30.30 31.24 3.58
C ASN A 59 29.11 31.09 2.63
N ILE A 60 29.20 31.60 1.39
CA ILE A 60 28.15 31.42 0.38
C ILE A 60 28.13 29.94 -0.06
N PRO A 61 26.96 29.27 -0.06
CA PRO A 61 26.84 27.89 -0.52
C PRO A 61 27.34 27.71 -1.95
N ALA A 62 28.02 26.58 -2.23
CA ALA A 62 28.61 26.30 -3.55
C ALA A 62 27.60 26.44 -4.70
N PHE A 63 26.39 25.90 -4.53
CA PHE A 63 25.35 25.99 -5.56
C PHE A 63 24.95 27.44 -5.87
N ILE A 64 25.01 28.36 -4.91
CA ILE A 64 24.73 29.78 -5.16
C ILE A 64 25.85 30.42 -5.99
N LYS A 65 27.11 30.01 -5.78
CA LYS A 65 28.27 30.48 -6.55
C LYS A 65 28.22 30.04 -8.01
N GLU A 66 27.53 28.94 -8.30
CA GLU A 66 27.34 28.42 -9.66
C GLU A 66 26.18 29.08 -10.41
N ILE A 67 25.28 29.78 -9.70
CA ILE A 67 24.17 30.51 -10.31
C ILE A 67 24.74 31.81 -10.89
N SER A 68 24.93 31.84 -12.21
CA SER A 68 25.33 33.06 -12.90
C SER A 68 24.16 34.03 -13.01
N ILE A 69 24.44 35.31 -12.82
CA ILE A 69 23.51 36.41 -13.07
C ILE A 69 23.43 36.82 -14.56
N GLN A 70 24.23 36.18 -15.41
CA GLN A 70 24.29 36.43 -16.85
C GLN A 70 23.70 35.29 -17.67
N CYS A 71 23.05 35.65 -18.77
CA CYS A 71 22.59 34.73 -19.79
C CYS A 71 23.79 34.11 -20.50
N LYS A 72 23.93 32.79 -20.40
CA LYS A 72 25.04 32.02 -21.01
C LYS A 72 25.09 32.10 -22.54
N ASP A 73 23.94 32.26 -23.19
CA ASP A 73 23.87 32.30 -24.66
C ASP A 73 24.36 33.65 -25.22
N HIS A 74 24.19 34.72 -24.44
CA HIS A 74 24.35 36.09 -24.92
C HIS A 74 25.37 36.91 -24.11
N ASN A 75 25.89 36.38 -23.00
CA ASN A 75 26.75 37.05 -22.02
C ASN A 75 26.21 38.43 -21.60
N LYS A 76 24.89 38.50 -21.37
CA LYS A 76 24.18 39.71 -20.94
C LYS A 76 23.43 39.46 -19.64
N MET A 77 23.29 40.48 -18.81
CA MET A 77 22.56 40.39 -17.55
C MET A 77 21.12 39.94 -17.76
N PHE A 78 20.60 39.17 -16.81
CA PHE A 78 19.18 38.88 -16.77
C PHE A 78 18.39 40.13 -16.35
N GLU A 79 17.41 40.50 -17.16
CA GLU A 79 16.60 41.72 -16.95
C GLU A 79 15.09 41.41 -16.97
N LEU A 80 14.72 40.27 -17.54
CA LEU A 80 13.34 39.85 -17.74
C LEU A 80 13.14 38.46 -17.13
N TYR A 81 11.88 38.10 -16.90
CA TYR A 81 11.47 36.78 -16.49
C TYR A 81 10.33 36.29 -17.38
N CYS A 82 10.48 35.07 -17.89
CA CYS A 82 9.47 34.42 -18.72
C CYS A 82 8.55 33.56 -17.88
N SER A 83 7.27 33.93 -17.78
CA SER A 83 6.29 33.16 -17.01
C SER A 83 5.98 31.79 -17.63
N PHE A 84 6.15 31.64 -18.96
CA PHE A 84 5.91 30.39 -19.66
C PHE A 84 7.02 29.34 -19.43
N HIS A 85 8.28 29.79 -19.38
CA HIS A 85 9.43 28.91 -19.18
C HIS A 85 9.94 28.89 -17.72
N ASP A 86 9.31 29.68 -16.84
CA ASP A 86 9.69 29.82 -15.43
C ASP A 86 11.20 30.12 -15.24
N SER A 87 11.71 31.06 -16.03
CA SER A 87 13.15 31.34 -16.08
C SER A 87 13.48 32.81 -16.33
N PRO A 88 14.57 33.33 -15.73
CA PRO A 88 15.09 34.65 -16.08
C PRO A 88 15.68 34.64 -17.50
N CYS A 89 15.60 35.79 -18.19
CA CYS A 89 16.09 35.96 -19.55
C CYS A 89 16.67 37.37 -19.78
N CYS A 90 17.64 37.49 -20.70
CA CYS A 90 18.15 38.80 -21.12
C CYS A 90 17.30 39.36 -22.28
N VAL A 91 17.48 40.63 -22.63
CA VAL A 91 16.70 41.29 -23.69
C VAL A 91 16.84 40.58 -25.05
N GLN A 92 18.02 40.02 -25.38
CA GLN A 92 18.20 39.29 -26.65
C GLN A 92 17.45 37.96 -26.71
N CYS A 93 17.18 37.35 -25.55
CA CYS A 93 16.40 36.12 -25.50
C CYS A 93 14.95 36.33 -25.99
N LEU A 94 14.42 37.57 -25.96
CA LEU A 94 13.07 37.88 -26.47
C LEU A 94 12.92 37.54 -27.95
N THR A 95 13.91 37.90 -28.76
CA THR A 95 13.85 37.76 -30.21
C THR A 95 14.30 36.38 -30.70
N ASP A 96 15.08 35.67 -29.89
CA ASP A 96 15.63 34.35 -30.21
C ASP A 96 14.73 33.22 -29.66
N LYS A 97 14.79 32.96 -28.34
CA LYS A 97 14.13 31.80 -27.72
C LYS A 97 12.70 32.07 -27.26
N HIS A 98 12.34 33.32 -27.02
CA HIS A 98 11.05 33.68 -26.42
C HIS A 98 10.13 34.48 -27.34
N GLN A 99 10.33 34.36 -28.66
CA GLN A 99 9.61 35.16 -29.67
C GLN A 99 8.08 35.01 -29.62
N LYS A 100 7.59 33.86 -29.11
CA LYS A 100 6.17 33.54 -28.95
C LYS A 100 5.66 33.69 -27.51
N CYS A 101 6.53 34.00 -26.54
CA CYS A 101 6.14 34.14 -25.15
C CYS A 101 5.52 35.52 -24.93
N LYS A 102 4.24 35.55 -24.56
CA LYS A 102 3.49 36.81 -24.37
C LYS A 102 3.62 37.36 -22.94
N GLU A 103 4.06 36.54 -21.98
CA GLU A 103 4.04 36.88 -20.56
C GLU A 103 5.44 37.07 -19.98
N MET A 104 6.06 38.20 -20.35
CA MET A 104 7.37 38.63 -19.84
C MET A 104 7.19 39.70 -18.78
N LYS A 105 7.98 39.62 -17.70
CA LYS A 105 7.96 40.60 -16.60
C LYS A 105 9.36 41.15 -16.36
N PRO A 106 9.50 42.43 -15.97
CA PRO A 106 10.77 42.94 -15.48
C PRO A 106 11.23 42.10 -14.28
N LEU A 107 12.46 41.63 -14.32
CA LEU A 107 13.02 40.81 -13.24
C LEU A 107 13.16 41.65 -11.95
N SER A 108 13.37 42.96 -12.08
CA SER A 108 13.39 43.92 -10.97
C SER A 108 12.14 43.85 -10.09
N ASP A 109 10.97 43.64 -10.70
CA ASP A 109 9.68 43.66 -10.01
C ASP A 109 9.48 42.38 -9.19
N ILE A 110 10.09 41.28 -9.63
CA ILE A 110 10.05 39.98 -8.94
C ILE A 110 11.11 39.93 -7.84
N LEU A 111 12.30 40.48 -8.10
CA LEU A 111 13.43 40.46 -7.17
C LEU A 111 13.27 41.46 -6.01
N GLN A 112 12.28 42.35 -6.08
CA GLN A 112 12.02 43.30 -5.02
C GLN A 112 11.57 42.58 -3.75
N GLN A 113 12.28 42.82 -2.63
CA GLN A 113 11.90 42.32 -1.30
C GLN A 113 11.77 40.78 -1.18
N VAL A 114 12.44 39.99 -2.04
CA VAL A 114 12.38 38.50 -2.00
C VAL A 114 12.64 37.94 -0.61
N LYS A 115 13.65 38.47 0.10
CA LYS A 115 14.05 38.02 1.45
C LYS A 115 12.98 38.30 2.52
N SER A 116 12.15 39.31 2.33
CA SER A 116 11.04 39.67 3.23
C SER A 116 9.68 39.21 2.71
N SER A 117 9.66 38.49 1.59
CA SER A 117 8.41 38.03 0.97
C SER A 117 7.73 36.93 1.81
N ALA A 118 6.41 36.86 1.70
CA ALA A 118 5.64 35.77 2.30
C ALA A 118 6.09 34.41 1.77
N SER A 119 6.45 34.29 0.49
CA SER A 119 6.95 33.03 -0.11
C SER A 119 8.22 32.54 0.58
N PHE A 120 9.20 33.41 0.83
CA PHE A 120 10.42 33.04 1.52
C PHE A 120 10.14 32.54 2.95
N GLN A 121 9.35 33.29 3.72
CA GLN A 121 8.95 32.90 5.08
C GLN A 121 8.12 31.61 5.11
N ASN A 122 7.31 31.39 4.08
CA ASN A 122 6.50 30.19 3.94
C ASN A 122 7.36 28.96 3.64
N ILE A 123 8.34 29.07 2.73
CA ILE A 123 9.29 27.99 2.44
C ILE A 123 10.08 27.62 3.71
N GLU A 124 10.62 28.62 4.42
CA GLU A 124 11.37 28.40 5.66
C GLU A 124 10.54 27.65 6.71
N ARG A 125 9.28 28.08 6.90
CA ARG A 125 8.34 27.43 7.81
C ARG A 125 8.00 26.01 7.37
N ASP A 126 7.71 25.81 6.08
CA ASP A 126 7.36 24.50 5.55
C ASP A 126 8.55 23.52 5.69
N LEU A 127 9.80 23.98 5.48
CA LEU A 127 11.00 23.17 5.72
C LEU A 127 11.13 22.75 7.20
N LYS A 128 10.83 23.65 8.13
CA LYS A 128 10.82 23.35 9.57
C LYS A 128 9.75 22.31 9.91
N ASP A 129 8.53 22.51 9.41
CA ASP A 129 7.41 21.60 9.63
C ASP A 129 7.68 20.21 9.05
N VAL A 130 8.26 20.13 7.84
CA VAL A 130 8.66 18.85 7.23
C VAL A 130 9.71 18.15 8.07
N LYS A 131 10.75 18.87 8.52
CA LYS A 131 11.79 18.29 9.38
C LYS A 131 11.19 17.70 10.65
N GLU A 132 10.28 18.43 11.31
CA GLU A 132 9.62 17.95 12.53
C GLU A 132 8.73 16.73 12.25
N ASN A 133 7.96 16.74 11.16
CA ASN A 133 7.15 15.60 10.73
C ASN A 133 8.00 14.35 10.47
N LEU A 134 9.16 14.49 9.81
CA LEU A 134 10.08 13.38 9.56
C LEU A 134 10.61 12.80 10.88
N ILE A 135 11.03 13.65 11.82
CA ILE A 135 11.49 13.21 13.14
C ILE A 135 10.37 12.47 13.89
N ASN A 136 9.14 12.99 13.85
CA ASN A 136 7.99 12.35 14.49
C ASN A 136 7.62 11.02 13.81
N SER A 137 7.75 10.93 12.48
CA SER A 137 7.56 9.69 11.71
C SER A 137 8.55 8.63 12.15
N VAL A 138 9.83 8.99 12.31
CA VAL A 138 10.86 8.07 12.81
C VAL A 138 10.53 7.59 14.22
N LYS A 139 10.12 8.48 15.12
CA LYS A 139 9.70 8.10 16.49
C LYS A 139 8.50 7.14 16.47
N TYR A 140 7.50 7.43 15.65
CA TYR A 140 6.31 6.59 15.48
C TYR A 140 6.69 5.19 14.99
N ILE A 141 7.49 5.09 13.92
CA ILE A 141 7.93 3.79 13.38
C ILE A 141 8.75 3.02 14.42
N LYS A 142 9.68 3.67 15.13
CA LYS A 142 10.44 3.03 16.22
C LYS A 142 9.53 2.48 17.31
N SER A 143 8.50 3.23 17.72
CA SER A 143 7.51 2.75 18.69
C SER A 143 6.75 1.53 18.17
N ARG A 144 6.32 1.54 16.91
CA ARG A 144 5.65 0.39 16.29
C ARG A 144 6.52 -0.85 16.22
N ILE A 145 7.82 -0.70 15.92
CA ILE A 145 8.80 -1.80 15.98
C ILE A 145 8.86 -2.39 17.39
N SER A 146 8.97 -1.55 18.42
CA SER A 146 8.97 -2.02 19.80
C SER A 146 7.69 -2.77 20.17
N THR A 147 6.52 -2.25 19.80
CA THR A 147 5.24 -2.95 20.01
C THR A 147 5.18 -4.29 19.28
N ASN A 148 5.65 -4.35 18.03
CA ASN A 148 5.68 -5.59 17.25
C ASN A 148 6.59 -6.65 17.90
N ASN A 149 7.75 -6.25 18.42
CA ASN A 149 8.64 -7.14 19.16
C ASN A 149 7.97 -7.71 20.42
N ILE A 150 7.23 -6.89 21.17
CA ILE A 150 6.45 -7.35 22.33
C ILE A 150 5.37 -8.35 21.90
N GLN A 151 4.63 -8.07 20.82
CA GLN A 151 3.60 -8.98 20.29
C GLN A 151 4.21 -10.32 19.86
N LYS A 152 5.38 -10.29 19.20
CA LYS A 152 6.12 -11.51 18.85
C LYS A 152 6.51 -12.31 20.09
N THR A 153 7.05 -11.67 21.13
CA THR A 153 7.41 -12.37 22.37
C THR A 153 6.20 -13.02 23.02
N LYS A 154 5.07 -12.31 23.10
CA LYS A 154 3.81 -12.87 23.62
C LYS A 154 3.33 -14.07 22.81
N ALA A 155 3.35 -13.99 21.48
CA ALA A 155 2.97 -15.12 20.63
C ALA A 155 3.88 -16.34 20.87
N VAL A 156 5.18 -16.14 21.07
CA VAL A 156 6.11 -17.23 21.44
C VAL A 156 5.77 -17.83 22.80
N GLU A 157 5.44 -17.01 23.80
CA GLU A 157 5.01 -17.47 25.12
C GLU A 157 3.72 -18.29 25.04
N GLU A 158 2.73 -17.83 24.28
CA GLU A 158 1.44 -18.54 24.08
C GLU A 158 1.64 -19.88 23.37
N ILE A 159 2.44 -19.93 22.30
CA ILE A 159 2.76 -21.19 21.60
C ILE A 159 3.42 -22.19 22.56
N ARG A 160 4.41 -21.74 23.34
CA ARG A 160 5.10 -22.60 24.31
C ARG A 160 4.20 -23.05 25.44
N TYR A 161 3.35 -22.15 25.94
CA TYR A 161 2.37 -22.45 26.97
C TYR A 161 1.41 -23.54 26.49
N MET A 162 0.82 -23.37 25.31
CA MET A 162 -0.08 -24.36 24.72
C MET A 162 0.58 -25.73 24.56
N ARG A 163 1.84 -25.77 24.08
CA ARG A 163 2.58 -27.03 23.99
C ARG A 163 2.74 -27.69 25.35
N LYS A 164 3.19 -26.92 26.34
CA LYS A 164 3.41 -27.41 27.70
C LYS A 164 2.11 -27.94 28.32
N SER A 165 0.99 -27.25 28.14
CA SER A 165 -0.32 -27.69 28.64
C SER A 165 -0.79 -28.98 27.99
N ILE A 166 -0.53 -29.18 26.69
CA ILE A 166 -0.81 -30.46 26.01
C ILE A 166 0.03 -31.59 26.61
N ASP A 167 1.34 -31.37 26.77
CA ASP A 167 2.25 -32.38 27.34
C ASP A 167 1.85 -32.74 28.78
N GLU A 168 1.53 -31.75 29.62
CA GLU A 168 1.06 -31.96 30.99
C GLU A 168 -0.25 -32.77 31.03
N TYR A 169 -1.19 -32.47 30.14
CA TYR A 169 -2.46 -33.19 30.07
C TYR A 169 -2.26 -34.65 29.63
N LEU A 170 -1.42 -34.90 28.62
CA LEU A 170 -1.12 -36.26 28.17
C LEU A 170 -0.41 -37.07 29.26
N ASN A 171 0.54 -36.47 29.99
CA ASN A 171 1.19 -37.11 31.13
C ASN A 171 0.18 -37.48 32.24
N GLN A 172 -0.82 -36.62 32.49
CA GLN A 172 -1.89 -36.94 33.46
C GLN A 172 -2.75 -38.12 33.01
N LEU A 173 -3.08 -38.20 31.72
CA LEU A 173 -3.84 -39.33 31.16
C LEU A 173 -3.05 -40.63 31.24
N GLU A 174 -1.76 -40.60 30.92
CA GLU A 174 -0.85 -41.74 31.06
C GLU A 174 -0.80 -42.23 32.51
N GLN A 175 -0.50 -41.33 33.45
CA GLN A 175 -0.40 -41.70 34.87
C GLN A 175 -1.71 -42.30 35.39
N LYS A 176 -2.86 -41.71 35.02
CA LYS A 176 -4.17 -42.23 35.42
C LYS A 176 -4.43 -43.65 34.91
N LEU A 177 -3.98 -43.97 33.69
CA LEU A 177 -4.14 -45.30 33.12
C LEU A 177 -3.18 -46.30 33.78
N LEU A 178 -1.94 -45.90 34.09
CA LEU A 178 -0.97 -46.70 34.83
C LEU A 178 -1.47 -47.01 36.24
N ASP A 179 -2.02 -46.02 36.95
CA ASP A 179 -2.58 -46.21 38.29
C ASP A 179 -3.79 -47.17 38.28
N ASP A 180 -4.67 -47.08 37.28
CA ASP A 180 -5.79 -48.02 37.13
C ASP A 180 -5.33 -49.44 36.80
N LEU A 181 -4.31 -49.57 35.93
CA LEU A 181 -3.69 -50.84 35.62
C LEU A 181 -3.10 -51.49 36.88
N GLU A 182 -2.28 -50.74 37.63
CA GLU A 182 -1.68 -51.21 38.86
C GLU A 182 -2.76 -51.61 39.87
N SER A 183 -3.76 -50.76 40.11
CA SER A 183 -4.85 -51.07 41.04
C SER A 183 -5.61 -52.35 40.68
N LYS A 184 -5.93 -52.55 39.40
CA LYS A 184 -6.60 -53.76 38.92
C LYS A 184 -5.71 -54.99 39.02
N HIS A 185 -4.42 -54.84 38.67
CA HIS A 185 -3.44 -55.91 38.77
C HIS A 185 -3.23 -56.34 40.23
N SER A 186 -2.94 -55.41 41.14
CA SER A 186 -2.72 -55.75 42.55
C SER A 186 -3.94 -56.39 43.20
N LYS A 187 -5.16 -55.94 42.86
CA LYS A 187 -6.41 -56.59 43.34
C LYS A 187 -6.54 -58.01 42.81
N LEU A 188 -6.30 -58.22 41.52
CA LEU A 188 -6.34 -59.53 40.90
C LEU A 188 -5.32 -60.47 41.55
N GLN A 189 -4.08 -60.00 41.69
CA GLN A 189 -2.99 -60.74 42.32
C GLN A 189 -3.32 -61.09 43.77
N SER A 190 -3.78 -60.12 44.57
CA SER A 190 -4.15 -60.36 45.97
C SER A 190 -5.26 -61.40 46.11
N ASN A 191 -6.27 -61.37 45.23
CA ASN A 191 -7.32 -62.39 45.23
C ASN A 191 -6.78 -63.79 44.89
N MET A 192 -5.85 -63.87 43.93
CA MET A 192 -5.20 -65.13 43.57
C MET A 192 -4.30 -65.65 44.68
N ASP A 193 -3.53 -64.79 45.34
CA ASP A 193 -2.67 -65.16 46.48
C ASP A 193 -3.50 -65.73 47.64
N ILE A 194 -4.66 -65.13 47.94
CA ILE A 194 -5.60 -65.65 48.94
C ILE A 194 -6.09 -67.04 48.55
N LEU A 195 -6.49 -67.23 47.28
CA LEU A 195 -6.96 -68.53 46.80
C LEU A 195 -5.86 -69.60 46.88
N VAL A 196 -4.62 -69.26 46.50
CA VAL A 196 -3.45 -70.14 46.64
C VAL A 196 -3.26 -70.52 48.10
N GLN A 197 -3.25 -69.56 49.03
CA GLN A 197 -3.10 -69.84 50.46
C GLN A 197 -4.20 -70.76 51.00
N GLN A 198 -5.45 -70.57 50.57
CA GLN A 198 -6.57 -71.42 50.95
C GLN A 198 -6.41 -72.85 50.43
N ILE A 199 -6.04 -73.01 49.15
CA ILE A 199 -5.82 -74.32 48.53
C ILE A 199 -4.65 -75.04 49.21
N GLU A 200 -3.52 -74.37 49.41
CA GLU A 200 -2.36 -74.94 50.11
C GLU A 200 -2.69 -75.34 51.55
N GLN A 201 -3.50 -74.56 52.26
CA GLN A 201 -3.91 -74.89 53.62
C GLN A 201 -4.72 -76.20 53.64
N ARG A 202 -5.63 -76.39 52.67
CA ARG A 202 -6.40 -77.62 52.53
C ARG A 202 -5.52 -78.80 52.11
N ALA A 203 -4.56 -78.58 51.21
CA ALA A 203 -3.57 -79.60 50.85
C ALA A 203 -2.78 -80.07 52.09
N ARG A 204 -2.24 -79.14 52.89
CA ARG A 204 -1.55 -79.46 54.16
C ARG A 204 -2.44 -80.20 55.16
N GLN A 205 -3.75 -79.92 55.18
CA GLN A 205 -4.68 -80.65 56.03
C GLN A 205 -4.78 -82.13 55.60
N ILE A 206 -4.87 -82.39 54.30
CA ILE A 206 -4.88 -83.75 53.75
C ILE A 206 -3.54 -84.46 54.01
N ASP A 207 -2.40 -83.79 53.80
CA ASP A 207 -1.07 -84.37 54.05
C ASP A 207 -0.89 -84.82 55.52
N ARG A 208 -1.39 -84.01 56.47
CA ARG A 208 -1.39 -84.36 57.90
C ARG A 208 -2.24 -85.59 58.17
N MET A 209 -3.46 -85.62 57.64
CA MET A 209 -4.37 -86.76 57.81
C MET A 209 -3.76 -88.05 57.23
N GLN A 210 -3.08 -87.98 56.07
CA GLN A 210 -2.37 -89.12 55.49
C GLN A 210 -1.22 -89.60 56.39
N SER A 211 -0.46 -88.67 56.96
CA SER A 211 0.65 -88.97 57.88
C SER A 211 0.14 -89.62 59.17
N GLU A 212 -0.93 -89.08 59.76
CA GLU A 212 -1.59 -89.64 60.94
C GLU A 212 -2.09 -91.06 60.69
N LEU A 213 -2.78 -91.29 59.57
CA LEU A 213 -3.25 -92.62 59.18
C LEU A 213 -2.09 -93.62 59.04
N THR A 214 -0.99 -93.21 58.42
CA THR A 214 0.20 -94.06 58.23
C THR A 214 0.83 -94.45 59.57
N ASN A 215 0.90 -93.53 60.52
CA ASN A 215 1.48 -93.78 61.85
C ASN A 215 0.59 -94.69 62.71
N LEU A 216 -0.74 -94.60 62.57
CA LEU A 216 -1.68 -95.38 63.38
C LEU A 216 -1.65 -96.89 63.06
N ILE A 217 -1.29 -97.26 61.83
CA ILE A 217 -1.18 -98.67 61.39
C ILE A 217 -0.22 -99.47 62.29
N GLN A 218 0.80 -98.81 62.87
CA GLN A 218 1.83 -99.49 63.66
C GLN A 218 1.49 -99.66 65.15
N TYR A 219 0.58 -98.85 65.72
CA TYR A 219 0.41 -98.75 67.18
C TYR A 219 -1.04 -98.76 67.69
N ALA A 220 -2.04 -98.59 66.81
CA ALA A 220 -3.45 -98.45 67.21
C ALA A 220 -4.24 -99.77 67.12
N THR A 221 -5.32 -99.88 67.90
CA THR A 221 -6.27 -101.00 67.83
C THR A 221 -7.24 -100.84 66.65
N ASP A 222 -7.83 -101.93 66.17
CA ASP A 222 -8.82 -101.93 65.08
C ASP A 222 -9.97 -100.93 65.30
N LEU A 223 -10.46 -100.79 66.55
CA LEU A 223 -11.52 -99.85 66.89
C LEU A 223 -11.05 -98.38 66.77
N GLN A 224 -9.81 -98.07 67.20
CA GLN A 224 -9.24 -96.72 67.08
C GLN A 224 -8.99 -96.37 65.60
N ILE A 225 -8.52 -97.32 64.79
CA ILE A 225 -8.35 -97.14 63.35
C ILE A 225 -9.71 -96.88 62.69
N TYR A 226 -10.74 -97.67 63.01
CA TYR A 226 -12.09 -97.49 62.46
C TYR A 226 -12.69 -96.11 62.78
N ILE A 227 -12.55 -95.64 64.03
CA ILE A 227 -13.02 -94.29 64.41
C ILE A 227 -12.26 -93.20 63.66
N CYS A 228 -10.93 -93.31 63.56
CA CYS A 228 -10.10 -92.34 62.82
C CYS A 228 -10.47 -92.29 61.33
N LEU A 229 -10.72 -93.45 60.70
CA LEU A 229 -11.16 -93.53 59.30
C LEU A 229 -12.48 -92.78 59.07
N ILE A 230 -13.44 -92.86 60.00
CA ILE A 230 -14.70 -92.11 59.91
C ILE A 230 -14.45 -90.59 59.96
N GLU A 231 -13.54 -90.12 60.80
CA GLU A 231 -13.20 -88.69 60.91
C GLU A 231 -12.43 -88.19 59.68
N ILE A 232 -11.53 -89.01 59.16
CA ILE A 232 -10.77 -88.74 57.93
C ILE A 232 -11.72 -88.65 56.73
N ASP A 233 -12.66 -89.59 56.58
CA ASP A 233 -13.61 -89.62 55.48
C ASP A 233 -14.51 -88.37 55.47
N LYS A 234 -15.05 -87.99 56.65
CA LYS A 234 -15.80 -86.74 56.81
C LYS A 234 -14.99 -85.50 56.45
N SER A 235 -13.70 -85.47 56.82
CA SER A 235 -12.82 -84.34 56.55
C SER A 235 -12.40 -84.26 55.07
N SER A 236 -12.16 -85.42 54.45
CA SER A 236 -11.87 -85.58 53.02
C SER A 236 -13.05 -85.09 52.17
N LEU A 237 -14.28 -85.51 52.51
CA LEU A 237 -15.49 -85.07 51.83
C LEU A 237 -15.67 -83.54 51.88
N ARG A 238 -15.31 -82.89 52.99
CA ARG A 238 -15.36 -81.42 53.11
C ARG A 238 -14.36 -80.73 52.17
N VAL A 239 -13.18 -81.32 51.95
CA VAL A 239 -12.18 -80.79 51.01
C VAL A 239 -12.62 -81.04 49.56
N ALA A 240 -13.17 -82.22 49.26
CA ALA A 240 -13.72 -82.54 47.94
C ALA A 240 -14.85 -81.56 47.56
N ASN A 241 -15.83 -81.35 48.45
CA ASN A 241 -16.91 -80.38 48.23
C ASN A 241 -16.37 -78.95 48.04
N TYR A 242 -15.31 -78.56 48.76
CA TYR A 242 -14.67 -77.26 48.55
C TYR A 242 -14.07 -77.16 47.14
N PHE A 243 -13.39 -78.19 46.66
CA PHE A 243 -12.80 -78.22 45.32
C PHE A 243 -13.88 -78.20 44.22
N GLU A 244 -14.96 -78.98 44.38
CA GLU A 244 -16.12 -78.93 43.46
C GLU A 244 -16.73 -77.52 43.38
N ASN A 245 -16.81 -76.80 44.50
CA ASN A 245 -17.29 -75.41 44.48
C ASN A 245 -16.34 -74.47 43.73
N LEU A 246 -15.03 -74.68 43.80
CA LEU A 246 -14.05 -73.89 43.03
C LEU A 246 -14.14 -74.18 41.53
N GLU A 247 -14.36 -75.44 41.14
CA GLU A 247 -14.53 -75.85 39.74
C GLU A 247 -15.84 -75.36 39.13
N GLN A 248 -16.92 -75.34 39.91
CA GLN A 248 -18.22 -74.82 39.48
C GLN A 248 -18.25 -73.28 39.45
N GLY A 249 -17.37 -72.63 40.22
CA GLY A 249 -17.18 -71.19 40.22
C GLY A 249 -16.17 -70.70 39.17
N ASP A 250 -15.91 -69.40 39.18
CA ASP A 250 -14.90 -68.76 38.32
C ASP A 250 -13.52 -68.65 39.01
N ASP A 251 -13.32 -69.33 40.14
CA ASP A 251 -12.10 -69.21 40.94
C ASP A 251 -10.87 -69.75 40.20
N LEU A 252 -11.04 -70.85 39.47
CA LEU A 252 -10.00 -71.53 38.68
C LEU A 252 -9.92 -71.06 37.22
N SER A 253 -10.83 -70.18 36.79
CA SER A 253 -10.86 -69.64 35.43
C SER A 253 -9.61 -68.81 35.12
N GLU A 254 -9.12 -68.85 33.87
CA GLU A 254 -7.98 -68.03 33.43
C GLU A 254 -8.30 -66.52 33.52
N LYS A 255 -7.49 -65.77 34.26
CA LYS A 255 -7.66 -64.33 34.45
C LYS A 255 -6.60 -63.56 33.67
N ASN A 256 -6.98 -63.08 32.48
CA ASN A 256 -6.08 -62.38 31.56
C ASN A 256 -6.31 -60.86 31.58
N LEU A 257 -5.24 -60.07 31.71
CA LEU A 257 -5.29 -58.60 31.60
C LEU A 257 -5.20 -58.17 30.13
N LYS A 258 -6.16 -57.36 29.67
CA LYS A 258 -6.18 -56.78 28.33
C LYS A 258 -6.22 -55.25 28.42
N MET A 259 -5.33 -54.60 27.67
CA MET A 259 -5.29 -53.15 27.52
C MET A 259 -5.66 -52.74 26.10
N SER A 260 -6.38 -51.62 25.97
CA SER A 260 -6.66 -50.97 24.70
C SER A 260 -6.45 -49.47 24.83
N ILE A 261 -5.72 -48.89 23.88
CA ILE A 261 -5.48 -47.45 23.82
C ILE A 261 -6.70 -46.78 23.19
N SER A 262 -7.11 -45.60 23.71
CA SER A 262 -8.21 -44.83 23.13
C SER A 262 -7.91 -44.43 21.68
N SER A 263 -8.91 -44.56 20.80
CA SER A 263 -8.84 -44.06 19.42
C SER A 263 -8.60 -42.55 19.37
N ASP A 264 -9.06 -41.80 20.37
CA ASP A 264 -8.92 -40.34 20.40
C ASP A 264 -7.44 -39.91 20.44
N LEU A 265 -6.60 -40.67 21.14
CA LEU A 265 -5.15 -40.44 21.17
C LEU A 265 -4.50 -40.75 19.82
N GLN A 266 -5.03 -41.72 19.07
CA GLN A 266 -4.56 -42.04 17.72
C GLN A 266 -4.92 -40.92 16.74
N CYS A 267 -6.11 -40.31 16.91
CA CYS A 267 -6.56 -39.19 16.10
C CYS A 267 -5.69 -37.93 16.27
N ILE A 268 -5.09 -37.68 17.45
CA ILE A 268 -4.19 -36.52 17.65
C ILE A 268 -3.06 -36.50 16.61
N LEU A 269 -2.46 -37.66 16.31
CA LEU A 269 -1.36 -37.75 15.34
C LEU A 269 -1.80 -37.58 13.88
N GLN A 270 -3.09 -37.79 13.58
CA GLN A 270 -3.63 -37.76 12.22
C GLN A 270 -4.34 -36.43 11.90
N ASP A 271 -5.08 -35.91 12.88
CA ASP A 271 -5.99 -34.77 12.72
C ASP A 271 -5.31 -33.44 12.99
N VAL A 272 -4.32 -33.39 13.89
CA VAL A 272 -3.60 -32.15 14.23
C VAL A 272 -2.43 -31.95 13.27
N LYS A 273 -2.67 -31.16 12.21
CA LYS A 273 -1.68 -30.91 11.14
C LYS A 273 -0.87 -29.62 11.31
N SER A 274 -1.37 -28.67 12.10
CA SER A 274 -0.70 -27.41 12.36
C SER A 274 -0.93 -26.96 13.80
N PHE A 275 -0.01 -26.14 14.31
CA PHE A 275 -0.11 -25.56 15.65
C PHE A 275 -0.93 -24.26 15.69
N GLY A 276 -1.14 -23.66 14.52
CA GLY A 276 -1.82 -22.38 14.33
C GLY A 276 -1.26 -21.63 13.12
N ASP A 277 -1.88 -20.50 12.81
CA ASP A 277 -1.53 -19.63 11.70
C ASP A 277 -1.12 -18.25 12.20
N ILE A 278 -0.09 -17.67 11.58
CA ILE A 278 0.36 -16.31 11.88
C ILE A 278 -0.11 -15.39 10.75
N SER A 279 -1.04 -14.49 11.06
CA SER A 279 -1.51 -13.46 10.14
C SER A 279 -0.97 -12.07 10.53
N ILE A 280 -0.54 -11.30 9.54
CA ILE A 280 -0.14 -9.90 9.72
C ILE A 280 -1.28 -9.00 9.25
N SER A 281 -1.93 -8.29 10.17
CA SER A 281 -2.94 -7.28 9.83
C SER A 281 -2.29 -5.92 9.58
N ILE A 282 -2.57 -5.31 8.42
CA ILE A 282 -2.10 -3.96 8.10
C ILE A 282 -3.28 -3.00 8.27
N SER A 283 -3.18 -2.13 9.28
CA SER A 283 -4.15 -1.06 9.51
C SER A 283 -3.59 0.29 9.03
N PRO A 284 -4.44 1.22 8.56
CA PRO A 284 -4.01 2.57 8.22
C PRO A 284 -3.26 3.25 9.38
N SER A 285 -2.26 4.04 9.04
CA SER A 285 -1.54 4.85 10.03
C SER A 285 -2.42 6.02 10.48
N THR A 286 -2.37 6.36 11.76
CA THR A 286 -2.98 7.59 12.31
C THR A 286 -2.07 8.80 12.18
N LEU A 287 -0.83 8.60 11.71
CA LEU A 287 0.15 9.67 11.55
C LEU A 287 -0.27 10.64 10.45
N GLN A 288 -0.50 11.89 10.82
CA GLN A 288 -0.75 12.97 9.85
C GLN A 288 0.58 13.61 9.44
N VAL A 289 0.85 13.62 8.14
CA VAL A 289 2.05 14.25 7.57
C VAL A 289 1.62 15.54 6.87
N LYS A 290 2.20 16.67 7.27
CA LYS A 290 1.98 17.93 6.54
C LYS A 290 2.77 17.91 5.24
N THR A 291 2.14 18.37 4.17
CA THR A 291 2.76 18.54 2.85
C THR A 291 3.22 19.98 2.65
N VAL A 292 4.27 20.16 1.86
CA VAL A 292 4.78 21.49 1.46
C VAL A 292 3.87 22.10 0.40
N ARG A 293 3.71 23.42 0.43
CA ARG A 293 3.00 24.16 -0.62
C ARG A 293 3.83 24.16 -1.91
N LYS A 294 3.18 24.01 -3.07
CA LYS A 294 3.86 24.00 -4.37
C LYS A 294 4.08 25.41 -4.91
N ASP A 295 5.10 25.55 -5.76
CA ASP A 295 5.37 26.72 -6.60
C ASP A 295 5.46 28.04 -5.82
N GLN A 296 5.99 27.98 -4.59
CA GLN A 296 6.01 29.12 -3.68
C GLN A 296 6.88 30.27 -4.23
N ALA A 297 7.96 29.98 -4.95
CA ALA A 297 8.79 30.99 -5.58
C ALA A 297 8.05 31.69 -6.73
N GLN A 298 7.26 30.94 -7.51
CA GLN A 298 6.46 31.45 -8.62
C GLN A 298 5.32 32.36 -8.14
N GLN A 299 4.95 32.32 -6.86
CA GLN A 299 4.01 33.27 -6.25
C GLN A 299 4.58 34.70 -6.16
N LEU A 300 5.90 34.87 -6.23
CA LEU A 300 6.55 36.18 -6.30
C LEU A 300 6.37 36.85 -7.67
N VAL A 301 6.00 36.08 -8.68
CA VAL A 301 5.78 36.57 -10.03
C VAL A 301 4.37 37.19 -10.10
N PRO A 302 4.23 38.51 -10.32
CA PRO A 302 2.93 39.17 -10.38
C PRO A 302 2.05 38.50 -11.44
N LYS A 303 0.83 38.07 -11.12
CA LYS A 303 -0.04 37.47 -12.16
C LYS A 303 -0.53 38.55 -13.12
N ILE A 304 -0.57 38.26 -14.42
CA ILE A 304 -1.27 39.11 -15.38
C ILE A 304 -2.77 38.92 -15.09
N PRO A 305 -3.58 39.99 -14.97
CA PRO A 305 -5.01 39.83 -14.81
C PRO A 305 -5.58 39.05 -16.00
N ASP A 306 -6.21 37.90 -15.73
CA ASP A 306 -6.89 37.12 -16.75
C ASP A 306 -7.92 38.01 -17.46
N VAL A 307 -7.86 38.06 -18.79
CA VAL A 307 -8.95 38.62 -19.59
C VAL A 307 -10.18 37.74 -19.31
N GLU A 308 -11.28 38.32 -18.83
CA GLU A 308 -12.49 37.59 -18.43
C GLU A 308 -12.87 36.53 -19.47
N GLN A 309 -12.78 35.25 -19.08
CA GLN A 309 -13.19 34.14 -19.92
C GLN A 309 -14.71 34.21 -20.14
N ILE A 310 -15.12 34.53 -21.37
CA ILE A 310 -16.53 34.47 -21.78
C ILE A 310 -17.00 33.01 -21.67
N LYS A 311 -17.89 32.73 -20.70
CA LYS A 311 -18.49 31.40 -20.56
C LYS A 311 -19.59 31.21 -21.62
N PRO A 312 -19.67 30.04 -22.27
CA PRO A 312 -20.75 29.75 -23.21
C PRO A 312 -22.11 29.78 -22.50
N PHE A 313 -23.08 30.51 -23.06
CA PHE A 313 -24.42 30.69 -22.49
C PHE A 313 -25.23 29.38 -22.46
N ARG A 314 -25.03 28.49 -23.45
CA ARG A 314 -25.72 27.19 -23.55
C ARG A 314 -24.94 26.22 -24.43
N MET A 315 -24.98 24.93 -24.09
CA MET A 315 -24.40 23.84 -24.87
C MET A 315 -25.49 22.82 -25.20
N TYR A 316 -25.48 22.28 -26.42
CA TYR A 316 -26.40 21.25 -26.87
C TYR A 316 -25.63 19.98 -27.25
N ALA A 317 -26.09 18.82 -26.78
CA ALA A 317 -25.59 17.52 -27.24
C ALA A 317 -26.39 17.10 -28.48
N MET A 318 -25.70 16.79 -29.58
CA MET A 318 -26.36 16.41 -30.82
C MET A 318 -26.67 14.92 -30.84
N THR A 319 -27.84 14.56 -31.35
CA THR A 319 -28.22 13.15 -31.55
C THR A 319 -28.08 12.80 -33.02
N ILE A 320 -27.14 11.89 -33.34
CA ILE A 320 -26.88 11.38 -34.68
C ILE A 320 -27.03 9.85 -34.70
N PRO A 321 -27.42 9.23 -35.84
CA PRO A 321 -27.40 7.79 -36.01
C PRO A 321 -25.97 7.22 -35.85
N ASP A 322 -25.82 6.02 -35.28
CA ASP A 322 -24.51 5.40 -35.01
C ASP A 322 -23.62 5.28 -36.26
N ASN A 323 -24.22 5.08 -37.44
CA ASN A 323 -23.51 4.98 -38.71
C ASN A 323 -22.96 6.31 -39.25
N MET A 324 -23.29 7.44 -38.61
CA MET A 324 -22.77 8.77 -38.94
C MET A 324 -21.67 9.24 -37.98
N PHE A 325 -21.32 8.43 -36.97
CA PHE A 325 -20.25 8.78 -36.03
C PHE A 325 -18.86 8.46 -36.62
N PRO A 326 -17.86 9.35 -36.50
CA PRO A 326 -17.89 10.69 -35.91
C PRO A 326 -18.26 11.79 -36.92
N LEU A 327 -19.02 12.79 -36.44
CA LEU A 327 -19.37 14.01 -37.20
C LEU A 327 -18.35 15.13 -36.92
N LEU A 328 -17.82 15.80 -37.95
CA LEU A 328 -16.88 16.91 -37.79
C LEU A 328 -17.58 18.24 -38.10
N ILE A 329 -18.03 18.95 -37.06
CA ILE A 329 -18.73 20.24 -37.23
C ILE A 329 -17.72 21.32 -37.64
N GLU A 330 -17.68 21.65 -38.92
CA GLU A 330 -16.83 22.73 -39.45
C GLU A 330 -17.52 24.09 -39.31
N ALA A 331 -18.84 24.12 -39.58
CA ALA A 331 -19.66 25.31 -39.44
C ALA A 331 -21.11 24.94 -39.08
N CYS A 332 -21.81 25.86 -38.42
CA CYS A 332 -23.19 25.70 -38.02
C CYS A 332 -23.94 27.02 -38.17
N VAL A 333 -25.17 26.95 -38.69
CA VAL A 333 -26.08 28.08 -38.72
C VAL A 333 -27.46 27.68 -38.21
N VAL A 334 -28.07 28.55 -37.42
CA VAL A 334 -29.44 28.39 -36.94
C VAL A 334 -30.38 29.15 -37.87
N LEU A 335 -31.39 28.46 -38.38
CA LEU A 335 -32.46 29.08 -39.17
C LEU A 335 -33.50 29.76 -38.25
N PRO A 336 -34.32 30.70 -38.77
CA PRO A 336 -35.34 31.37 -37.97
C PRO A 336 -36.42 30.46 -37.34
N ASP A 337 -36.52 29.20 -37.78
CA ASP A 337 -37.42 28.19 -37.20
C ASP A 337 -36.72 27.27 -36.19
N ASP A 338 -35.60 27.74 -35.61
CA ASP A 338 -34.73 27.05 -34.67
C ASP A 338 -34.12 25.74 -35.20
N THR A 339 -34.19 25.47 -36.50
CA THR A 339 -33.51 24.32 -37.09
C THR A 339 -32.03 24.62 -37.32
N PHE A 340 -31.19 23.61 -37.14
CA PHE A 340 -29.75 23.75 -37.27
C PHE A 340 -29.31 23.20 -38.62
N ILE A 341 -28.48 23.95 -39.34
CA ILE A 341 -27.79 23.48 -40.53
C ILE A 341 -26.33 23.33 -40.17
N ILE A 342 -25.83 22.11 -40.29
CA ILE A 342 -24.46 21.76 -39.94
C ILE A 342 -23.72 21.38 -41.21
N LEU A 343 -22.53 21.92 -41.34
CA LEU A 343 -21.57 21.57 -42.36
C LEU A 343 -20.59 20.55 -41.76
N ASP A 344 -20.67 19.31 -42.25
CA ASP A 344 -19.76 18.23 -41.91
C ASP A 344 -18.92 17.88 -43.14
N LYS A 345 -17.70 18.41 -43.19
CA LYS A 345 -16.88 18.42 -44.40
C LYS A 345 -17.72 18.98 -45.56
N SER A 346 -17.65 18.36 -46.74
CA SER A 346 -18.46 18.74 -47.90
C SER A 346 -19.94 18.35 -47.83
N GLN A 347 -20.50 17.99 -46.66
CA GLN A 347 -21.90 17.60 -46.50
C GLN A 347 -22.70 18.63 -45.71
N LEU A 348 -23.82 19.06 -46.30
CA LEU A 348 -24.77 19.96 -45.65
C LEU A 348 -25.90 19.14 -45.02
N LEU A 349 -26.05 19.22 -43.71
CA LEU A 349 -26.95 18.39 -42.91
C LEU A 349 -28.01 19.25 -42.22
N LEU A 350 -29.24 18.74 -42.14
CA LEU A 350 -30.34 19.36 -41.43
C LEU A 350 -30.55 18.67 -40.08
N PHE A 351 -30.64 19.47 -39.03
CA PHE A 351 -30.96 19.07 -37.66
C PHE A 351 -32.20 19.80 -37.16
N SER A 352 -33.01 19.13 -36.35
CA SER A 352 -34.20 19.72 -35.72
C SER A 352 -33.80 20.72 -34.64
N ASN A 353 -34.77 21.46 -34.11
CA ASN A 353 -34.59 22.34 -32.93
C ASN A 353 -34.06 21.63 -31.68
N ASN A 354 -34.35 20.34 -31.53
CA ASN A 354 -33.76 19.49 -30.47
C ASN A 354 -32.39 18.92 -30.83
N VAL A 355 -31.74 19.42 -31.89
CA VAL A 355 -30.41 18.99 -32.36
C VAL A 355 -30.33 17.50 -32.70
N CYS A 356 -31.43 16.95 -33.23
CA CYS A 356 -31.50 15.60 -33.78
C CYS A 356 -31.31 15.64 -35.29
N PHE A 357 -30.49 14.73 -35.82
CA PHE A 357 -30.29 14.61 -37.26
C PHE A 357 -31.62 14.33 -37.98
N VAL A 358 -31.95 15.14 -38.99
CA VAL A 358 -33.15 14.98 -39.81
C VAL A 358 -32.80 14.32 -41.14
N ARG A 359 -31.85 14.89 -41.89
CA ARG A 359 -31.39 14.35 -43.19
C ARG A 359 -30.18 15.12 -43.73
N LYS A 360 -29.50 14.51 -44.71
CA LYS A 360 -28.57 15.22 -45.59
C LYS A 360 -29.33 16.06 -46.62
N ILE A 361 -28.97 17.34 -46.73
CA ILE A 361 -29.52 18.30 -47.69
C ILE A 361 -28.79 18.18 -49.03
N TYR A 362 -27.46 18.27 -49.00
CA TYR A 362 -26.63 18.32 -50.20
C TYR A 362 -25.21 17.82 -49.92
N THR A 363 -24.49 17.41 -50.97
CA THR A 363 -23.06 17.09 -50.90
C THR A 363 -22.32 17.83 -51.99
N PHE A 364 -21.38 18.64 -51.57
CA PHE A 364 -20.49 19.39 -52.45
C PHE A 364 -19.35 18.50 -52.92
N ARG A 365 -18.86 18.77 -54.13
CA ARG A 365 -17.64 18.14 -54.67
C ARG A 365 -16.38 18.96 -54.35
N ASP A 366 -16.57 20.10 -53.69
CA ASP A 366 -15.54 21.08 -53.34
C ASP A 366 -15.34 21.11 -51.82
N ILE A 367 -14.21 21.65 -51.38
CA ILE A 367 -13.92 21.94 -49.97
C ILE A 367 -14.84 23.09 -49.55
N THR A 368 -15.58 22.89 -48.47
CA THR A 368 -16.47 23.89 -47.89
C THR A 368 -15.80 24.51 -46.67
N LEU A 369 -15.97 25.82 -46.46
CA LEU A 369 -15.28 26.54 -45.37
C LEU A 369 -16.24 27.03 -44.29
N ASP A 370 -17.40 27.53 -44.70
CA ASP A 370 -18.39 28.11 -43.79
C ASP A 370 -19.80 28.05 -44.41
N VAL A 371 -20.82 28.17 -43.56
CA VAL A 371 -22.23 28.26 -43.95
C VAL A 371 -22.88 29.45 -43.26
N CYS A 372 -23.61 30.26 -44.02
CA CYS A 372 -24.38 31.37 -43.47
C CYS A 372 -25.84 31.36 -43.96
N PHE A 373 -26.73 31.89 -43.13
CA PHE A 373 -28.13 32.04 -43.47
C PHE A 373 -28.28 33.27 -44.37
N VAL A 374 -29.00 33.11 -45.47
CA VAL A 374 -29.22 34.20 -46.44
C VAL A 374 -30.63 34.75 -46.31
N LYS A 375 -31.63 33.93 -46.61
CA LYS A 375 -33.07 34.26 -46.52
C LYS A 375 -33.90 33.00 -46.68
N THR A 376 -35.12 33.02 -46.15
CA THR A 376 -36.23 32.06 -46.40
C THR A 376 -35.79 30.69 -46.95
N ASN A 377 -35.48 29.75 -46.05
CA ASN A 377 -35.03 28.38 -46.38
C ASN A 377 -33.82 28.32 -47.31
N THR A 378 -32.95 29.33 -47.33
CA THR A 378 -31.75 29.36 -48.19
C THR A 378 -30.52 29.66 -47.36
N VAL A 379 -29.49 28.84 -47.54
CA VAL A 379 -28.16 29.05 -46.97
C VAL A 379 -27.13 29.25 -48.07
N ALA A 380 -26.11 30.04 -47.79
CA ALA A 380 -24.93 30.21 -48.62
C ALA A 380 -23.81 29.36 -48.02
N VAL A 381 -23.12 28.60 -48.87
CA VAL A 381 -21.95 27.81 -48.48
C VAL A 381 -20.75 28.32 -49.26
N ALA A 382 -19.67 28.66 -48.55
CA ALA A 382 -18.42 29.09 -49.14
C ALA A 382 -17.62 27.88 -49.66
N LEU A 383 -17.31 27.87 -50.97
CA LEU A 383 -16.53 26.82 -51.63
C LEU A 383 -15.08 27.28 -51.83
N GLY A 384 -14.16 26.65 -51.11
CA GLY A 384 -12.78 27.08 -50.95
C GLY A 384 -11.89 26.88 -52.19
N SER A 385 -12.05 25.79 -52.96
CA SER A 385 -11.18 25.59 -54.13
C SER A 385 -11.66 26.32 -55.38
N ALA A 386 -12.96 26.62 -55.48
CA ALA A 386 -13.54 27.31 -56.63
C ALA A 386 -13.72 28.83 -56.46
N ASN A 387 -13.42 29.43 -55.30
CA ASN A 387 -13.73 30.84 -54.98
C ASN A 387 -15.19 31.20 -55.30
N LYS A 388 -16.13 30.31 -54.99
CA LYS A 388 -17.56 30.44 -55.32
C LYS A 388 -18.40 30.33 -54.06
N ILE A 389 -19.59 30.92 -54.12
CA ILE A 389 -20.63 30.75 -53.09
C ILE A 389 -21.77 29.93 -53.72
N ALA A 390 -22.13 28.84 -53.06
CA ALA A 390 -23.28 28.03 -53.45
C ALA A 390 -24.50 28.39 -52.61
N LEU A 391 -25.61 28.77 -53.27
CA LEU A 391 -26.91 28.96 -52.61
C LEU A 391 -27.70 27.66 -52.63
N VAL A 392 -28.04 27.14 -51.45
CA VAL A 392 -28.78 25.88 -51.29
C VAL A 392 -30.13 26.15 -50.65
N CYS A 393 -31.20 25.77 -51.35
CA CYS A 393 -32.57 25.84 -50.85
C CYS A 393 -32.93 24.58 -50.06
N VAL A 394 -33.29 24.75 -48.80
CA VAL A 394 -33.66 23.71 -47.84
C VAL A 394 -35.18 23.50 -47.88
N LYS A 395 -35.69 22.78 -48.89
CA LYS A 395 -37.15 22.51 -49.04
C LYS A 395 -37.67 21.48 -48.03
N LYS A 396 -38.77 21.74 -47.32
CA LYS A 396 -39.50 20.73 -46.51
C LYS A 396 -40.22 19.74 -47.44
N LYS A 397 -40.10 18.41 -47.24
CA LYS A 397 -40.89 17.41 -47.99
C LYS A 397 -42.36 17.52 -47.54
N GLN A 398 -43.29 17.73 -48.47
CA GLN A 398 -44.73 17.50 -48.24
C GLN A 398 -44.99 15.99 -48.21
N ASN A 399 -45.76 15.51 -47.23
CA ASN A 399 -46.22 14.12 -47.13
C ASN A 399 -47.23 13.83 -48.25
N TYR A 400 -46.95 12.84 -49.09
CA TYR A 400 -47.96 12.16 -49.91
C TYR A 400 -48.43 10.91 -49.16
N GLN A 401 -49.69 10.88 -48.73
CA GLN A 401 -50.43 9.64 -48.51
C GLN A 401 -51.73 9.69 -49.32
N ASN A 402 -51.92 8.61 -50.09
CA ASN A 402 -53.04 8.33 -50.99
C ASN A 402 -54.41 8.32 -50.30
N SER A 403 -55.45 8.72 -51.01
CA SER A 403 -56.69 7.90 -51.10
C SER A 403 -57.37 8.09 -52.46
N LYS A 404 -57.66 6.95 -53.10
CA LYS A 404 -58.59 6.80 -54.23
C LYS A 404 -60.04 6.81 -53.72
N SER A 405 -60.95 7.11 -54.66
CA SER A 405 -62.42 6.83 -54.71
C SER A 405 -63.29 7.59 -53.70
N PHE A 406 -64.35 8.32 -54.09
CA PHE A 406 -65.58 7.81 -54.73
C PHE A 406 -66.39 8.95 -55.41
N SER A 407 -67.16 8.56 -56.43
CA SER A 407 -68.19 9.28 -57.24
C SER A 407 -67.77 10.54 -57.99
#